data_AF-A0A1Q3DI17-F1
#
_entry.id   AF-A0A1Q3DI17-F1
#
_cell.length_a   1.000
_cell.length_b   1.000
_cell.length_c   1.000
_cell.angle_alpha   90.00
_cell.angle_beta   90.00
_cell.angle_gamma   90.00
#
_symmetry.space_group_name_H-M   'P 1'
#
loop_
_entity.id
_entity.type
_entity.pdbx_description
1 polymer ?
#
loop_
_entity_poly.entity_id
_entity_poly.type
_entity_poly.pdbx_seq_one_letter_code
_entity_poly.pdbx_strand_id
1 'polypeptide(L)'
;YNYFDYMDAWKNTFLFQNNEDRHSWFFCFDKTFKKQNIPFWFVDWWCFYGPIEEILPPPIIEAYNTFTKHSESLTLCPTTLSFFIHCKLSWIISWDYIIEESPQTIPSLHRQFWTK
;
A
#
# COMPACT_ATOMS: atom_id res chain seq x y z
N TYR A 1 -9.90 23.41 7.74
CA TYR A 1 -9.86 21.95 7.57
C TYR A 1 -9.53 21.30 8.90
N ASN A 2 -10.31 20.30 9.29
CA ASN A 2 -10.16 19.50 10.50
C ASN A 2 -9.53 18.12 10.17
N TYR A 3 -9.33 17.28 11.19
CA TYR A 3 -8.72 15.96 11.03
C TYR A 3 -9.49 15.03 10.06
N PHE A 4 -10.82 15.05 10.10
CA PHE A 4 -11.65 14.24 9.20
C PHE A 4 -11.56 14.73 7.76
N ASP A 5 -11.50 16.06 7.54
CA ASP A 5 -11.28 16.62 6.20
C ASP A 5 -9.96 16.10 5.60
N TYR A 6 -8.90 15.94 6.42
CA TYR A 6 -7.64 15.34 5.95
C TYR A 6 -7.77 13.85 5.63
N MET A 7 -8.48 13.08 6.45
CA MET A 7 -8.73 11.67 6.18
C MET A 7 -9.49 11.47 4.87
N ASP A 8 -10.54 12.28 4.65
CA ASP A 8 -11.33 12.23 3.43
C ASP A 8 -10.53 12.73 2.23
N ALA A 9 -9.79 13.83 2.36
CA ALA A 9 -8.90 14.31 1.31
C ALA A 9 -7.87 13.24 0.95
N TRP A 10 -7.24 12.59 1.92
CA TRP A 10 -6.27 11.52 1.68
C TRP A 10 -6.89 10.36 0.90
N LYS A 11 -8.04 9.86 1.37
CA LYS A 11 -8.74 8.73 0.73
C LYS A 11 -9.11 9.04 -0.72
N ASN A 12 -9.57 10.26 -1.00
CA ASN A 12 -10.05 10.64 -2.32
C ASN A 12 -8.95 11.08 -3.29
N THR A 13 -7.93 11.80 -2.81
CA THR A 13 -6.87 12.37 -3.66
C THR A 13 -6.21 11.29 -4.49
N PHE A 14 -5.86 10.17 -3.87
CA PHE A 14 -5.12 9.13 -4.56
C PHE A 14 -5.98 8.30 -5.49
N LEU A 15 -7.32 8.41 -5.45
CA LEU A 15 -8.23 7.77 -6.41
C LEU A 15 -8.36 8.56 -7.72
N PHE A 16 -7.78 9.76 -7.79
CA PHE A 16 -7.84 10.58 -8.99
C PHE A 16 -7.12 9.91 -10.17
N GLN A 17 -7.80 9.91 -11.31
CA GLN A 17 -7.27 9.54 -12.62
C GLN A 17 -7.38 10.72 -13.58
N ASN A 18 -6.42 10.81 -14.51
CA ASN A 18 -6.51 11.76 -15.61
C ASN A 18 -7.40 11.18 -16.73
N ASN A 19 -7.74 12.00 -17.73
CA ASN A 19 -8.59 11.57 -18.85
C ASN A 19 -7.98 10.45 -19.73
N GLU A 20 -6.74 10.04 -19.46
CA GLU A 20 -6.03 9.00 -20.19
C GLU A 20 -5.83 7.73 -19.36
N ASP A 21 -6.29 7.71 -18.11
CA ASP A 21 -6.05 6.64 -17.13
C ASP A 21 -4.57 6.29 -16.91
N ARG A 22 -3.68 7.29 -17.06
CA ARG A 22 -2.21 7.12 -16.92
C ARG A 22 -1.63 7.78 -15.67
N HIS A 23 -2.48 8.24 -14.77
CA HIS A 23 -2.01 8.93 -13.57
C HIS A 23 -1.44 7.91 -12.56
N SER A 24 -0.31 8.27 -11.96
CA SER A 24 0.33 7.46 -10.93
C SER A 24 0.87 8.34 -9.81
N TRP A 25 0.91 7.77 -8.61
CA TRP A 25 1.30 8.45 -7.38
C TRP A 25 2.56 7.81 -6.81
N PHE A 26 3.58 8.64 -6.55
CA PHE A 26 4.80 8.19 -5.88
C PHE A 26 4.70 8.46 -4.39
N PHE A 27 4.85 7.39 -3.58
CA PHE A 27 4.81 7.45 -2.13
C PHE A 27 6.18 7.16 -1.55
N CYS A 28 6.55 7.94 -0.52
CA CYS A 28 7.70 7.67 0.32
C CYS A 28 7.38 8.08 1.76
N PHE A 29 7.92 7.33 2.72
CA PHE A 29 7.87 7.73 4.12
C PHE A 29 8.96 8.76 4.40
N ASP A 30 8.63 9.80 5.16
CA ASP A 30 9.63 10.75 5.63
C ASP A 30 10.74 10.04 6.42
N LYS A 31 11.99 10.51 6.27
CA LYS A 31 13.17 9.90 6.90
C LYS A 31 13.07 9.91 8.42
N THR A 32 12.42 10.91 8.98
CA THR A 32 12.20 11.10 10.42
C THR A 32 10.92 10.42 10.92
N PHE A 33 10.08 9.88 10.02
CA PHE A 33 8.83 9.23 10.38
C PHE A 33 9.07 8.01 11.29
N LYS A 34 8.37 7.98 12.42
CA LYS A 34 8.42 6.90 13.41
C LYS A 34 7.14 6.07 13.36
N LYS A 35 7.30 4.74 13.40
CA LYS A 35 6.19 3.76 13.36
C LYS A 35 5.12 4.00 14.44
N GLN A 36 5.47 4.56 15.61
CA GLN A 36 4.51 4.82 16.68
C GLN A 36 3.46 5.89 16.34
N ASN A 37 3.71 6.70 15.30
CA ASN A 37 2.84 7.83 14.93
C ASN A 37 1.82 7.47 13.84
N ILE A 38 1.70 6.19 13.45
CA ILE A 38 0.78 5.80 12.38
C ILE A 38 -0.66 5.85 12.90
N PRO A 39 -1.55 6.63 12.27
CA PRO A 39 -2.95 6.63 12.63
C PRO A 39 -3.66 5.37 12.11
N PHE A 40 -4.64 4.84 12.84
CA PHE A 40 -5.34 3.60 12.48
C PHE A 40 -6.01 3.66 11.11
N TRP A 41 -6.60 4.81 10.73
CA TRP A 41 -7.21 4.95 9.41
C TRP A 41 -6.21 4.80 8.26
N PHE A 42 -4.94 5.15 8.50
CA PHE A 42 -3.88 4.97 7.49
C PHE A 42 -3.50 3.50 7.39
N VAL A 43 -3.56 2.76 8.51
CA VAL A 43 -3.39 1.31 8.49
C VAL A 43 -4.50 0.64 7.68
N ASP A 44 -5.76 1.04 7.90
CA ASP A 44 -6.88 0.55 7.10
C ASP A 44 -6.68 0.87 5.62
N TRP A 45 -6.32 2.13 5.31
CA TRP A 45 -6.00 2.54 3.93
C TRP A 45 -4.87 1.70 3.33
N TRP A 46 -3.81 1.40 4.09
CA TRP A 46 -2.71 0.54 3.64
C TRP A 46 -3.17 -0.88 3.31
N CYS A 47 -4.02 -1.48 4.14
CA CYS A 47 -4.53 -2.83 3.89
C CYS A 47 -5.25 -2.93 2.54
N PHE A 48 -5.93 -1.86 2.10
CA PHE A 48 -6.57 -1.83 0.79
C PHE A 48 -5.61 -1.41 -0.31
N TYR A 49 -4.83 -0.34 -0.15
CA TYR A 49 -4.15 0.35 -1.26
C TYR A 49 -2.63 0.26 -1.22
N GLY A 50 -2.08 -0.31 -0.15
CA GLY A 50 -0.65 -0.53 -0.01
C GLY A 50 -0.11 -1.55 -1.02
N PRO A 51 1.23 -1.57 -1.18
CA PRO A 51 1.91 -2.62 -1.91
C PRO A 51 1.75 -3.98 -1.22
N ILE A 52 1.72 -5.04 -2.03
CA ILE A 52 1.69 -6.43 -1.56
C ILE A 52 3.10 -7.04 -1.59
N GLU A 53 3.29 -8.19 -0.97
CA GLU A 53 4.62 -8.82 -0.84
C GLU A 53 5.15 -9.32 -2.18
N GLU A 54 4.25 -9.76 -3.05
CA GLU A 54 4.51 -10.39 -4.33
C GLU A 54 5.14 -9.42 -5.35
N ILE A 55 5.01 -8.11 -5.13
CA ILE A 55 5.65 -7.12 -5.99
C ILE A 55 7.09 -6.77 -5.58
N LEU A 56 7.55 -7.28 -4.43
CA LEU A 56 8.89 -6.97 -3.95
C LEU A 56 9.94 -7.68 -4.82
N PRO A 57 10.99 -6.97 -5.27
CA PRO A 57 12.11 -7.59 -5.95
C PRO A 57 12.78 -8.67 -5.08
N PRO A 58 13.42 -9.70 -5.65
CA PRO A 58 14.00 -10.80 -4.87
C PRO A 58 14.95 -10.37 -3.73
N PRO A 59 15.85 -9.37 -3.90
CA PRO A 59 16.67 -8.93 -2.76
C PRO A 59 15.84 -8.31 -1.62
N ILE A 60 14.73 -7.68 -1.95
CA ILE A 60 13.84 -7.03 -0.98
C ILE A 60 12.94 -8.06 -0.29
N ILE A 61 12.52 -9.13 -0.99
CA ILE A 61 11.73 -10.20 -0.36
C ILE A 61 12.56 -10.98 0.66
N GLU A 62 13.86 -11.19 0.40
CA GLU A 62 14.78 -11.80 1.38
C GLU A 62 14.94 -10.91 2.63
N ALA A 63 15.10 -9.61 2.43
CA ALA A 63 15.15 -8.63 3.52
C ALA A 63 13.83 -8.58 4.30
N TYR A 64 12.69 -8.66 3.60
CA TYR A 64 11.36 -8.72 4.21
C TYR A 64 11.19 -9.96 5.08
N ASN A 65 11.54 -11.14 4.55
CA ASN A 65 11.49 -12.41 5.28
C ASN A 65 12.42 -12.43 6.50
N THR A 66 13.56 -11.74 6.41
CA THR A 66 14.47 -11.57 7.55
C THR A 66 13.87 -10.64 8.58
N PHE A 67 13.28 -9.51 8.15
CA PHE A 67 12.60 -8.56 9.02
C PHE A 67 11.45 -9.23 9.77
N THR A 68 10.56 -9.96 9.08
CA THR A 68 9.39 -10.61 9.69
C THR A 68 9.76 -11.62 10.77
N LYS A 69 10.87 -12.36 10.59
CA LYS A 69 11.38 -13.34 11.57
C LYS A 69 11.93 -12.70 12.84
N HIS A 70 12.43 -11.48 12.77
CA HIS A 70 13.11 -10.80 13.89
C HIS A 70 12.31 -9.61 14.45
N SER A 71 11.20 -9.24 13.81
CA SER A 71 10.34 -8.15 14.26
C SER A 71 9.23 -8.67 15.16
N GLU A 72 8.97 -7.98 16.26
CA GLU A 72 7.73 -8.17 17.01
C GLU A 72 6.54 -7.72 16.15
N SER A 73 5.55 -8.60 16.02
CA SER A 73 4.28 -8.26 15.39
C SER A 73 3.61 -7.17 16.20
N LEU A 74 3.34 -6.02 15.57
CA LEU A 74 2.61 -4.95 16.22
C LEU A 74 1.12 -5.22 15.98
N THR A 75 0.36 -5.40 17.06
CA THR A 75 -1.08 -5.64 17.00
C THR A 75 -1.75 -4.57 16.13
N LEU A 76 -2.54 -5.01 15.15
CA LEU A 76 -3.26 -4.18 14.16
C LEU A 76 -2.40 -3.48 13.10
N CYS A 77 -1.08 -3.63 13.03
CA CYS A 77 -0.26 -3.03 11.95
C CYS A 77 0.33 -4.12 11.05
N PRO A 78 0.02 -4.12 9.74
CA PRO A 78 0.59 -5.07 8.79
C PRO A 78 2.12 -5.07 8.83
N THR A 79 2.71 -6.27 8.73
CA THR A 79 4.17 -6.42 8.70
C THR A 79 4.77 -5.73 7.48
N THR A 80 4.06 -5.73 6.34
CA THR A 80 4.43 -4.99 5.13
C THR A 80 4.55 -3.48 5.39
N LEU A 81 3.56 -2.86 6.03
CA LEU A 81 3.61 -1.44 6.41
C LEU A 81 4.82 -1.16 7.31
N SER A 82 5.01 -2.01 8.32
CA SER A 82 6.14 -1.89 9.25
C SER A 82 7.49 -1.95 8.54
N PHE A 83 7.64 -2.88 7.60
CA PHE A 83 8.84 -3.05 6.81
C PHE A 83 9.11 -1.86 5.90
N PHE A 84 8.09 -1.37 5.19
CA PHE A 84 8.22 -0.21 4.30
C PHE A 84 8.64 1.06 5.06
N ILE A 85 8.13 1.26 6.28
CA ILE A 85 8.55 2.36 7.14
C ILE A 85 9.98 2.16 7.64
N HIS A 86 10.34 0.94 8.04
CA HIS A 86 11.66 0.62 8.58
C HIS A 86 12.75 0.81 7.52
N CYS A 87 12.54 0.24 6.33
CA CYS A 87 13.46 0.30 5.21
C CYS A 87 13.34 1.59 4.38
N LYS A 88 12.39 2.48 4.72
CA LYS A 88 12.11 3.72 3.98
C LYS A 88 11.85 3.46 2.49
N LEU A 89 11.14 2.37 2.22
CA LEU A 89 10.81 1.99 0.86
C LEU A 89 9.80 2.96 0.27
N SER A 90 10.05 3.32 -0.99
CA SER A 90 9.14 4.10 -1.80
C SER A 90 8.43 3.17 -2.77
N TRP A 91 7.21 3.52 -3.16
CA TRP A 91 6.45 2.76 -4.15
C TRP A 91 5.62 3.68 -5.02
N ILE A 92 5.16 3.15 -6.14
CA ILE A 92 4.27 3.84 -7.07
C ILE A 92 2.91 3.13 -7.02
N ILE A 93 1.83 3.90 -6.94
CA ILE A 93 0.46 3.43 -7.10
C ILE A 93 -0.06 3.93 -8.45
N SER A 94 -0.50 3.02 -9.31
CA SER A 94 -1.38 3.29 -10.45
C SER A 94 -2.68 2.51 -10.28
N TRP A 95 -3.77 3.01 -10.87
CA TRP A 95 -5.06 2.32 -10.83
C TRP A 95 -5.28 1.54 -12.11
N ASP A 96 -4.73 0.34 -12.12
CA ASP A 96 -5.03 -0.66 -13.13
C ASP A 96 -5.87 -1.77 -12.48
N TYR A 97 -6.74 -2.38 -13.28
CA TYR A 97 -7.62 -3.44 -12.81
C TYR A 97 -7.60 -4.65 -13.75
N ILE A 98 -7.80 -5.82 -13.16
CA ILE A 98 -8.08 -7.07 -13.86
C ILE A 98 -9.51 -7.46 -13.52
N ILE A 99 -10.24 -7.97 -14.51
CA ILE A 99 -11.56 -8.58 -14.31
C ILE A 99 -11.33 -10.07 -14.13
N GLU A 100 -11.64 -10.58 -12.95
CA GLU A 100 -11.64 -12.02 -12.69
C GLU A 100 -13.02 -12.59 -13.05
N GLU A 101 -13.06 -13.42 -14.09
CA GLU A 101 -14.28 -14.09 -14.55
C GLU A 101 -14.21 -15.57 -14.17
N SER A 102 -15.22 -16.05 -13.46
CA SER A 102 -15.40 -17.47 -13.18
C SER A 102 -16.81 -17.89 -13.60
N PRO A 103 -16.98 -19.07 -14.24
CA PRO A 103 -18.29 -19.52 -14.73
C PRO A 103 -19.38 -19.61 -13.65
N GLN A 104 -18.99 -19.67 -12.37
CA GLN A 104 -19.91 -19.86 -11.24
C GLN A 104 -20.11 -18.60 -10.38
N THR A 105 -19.42 -17.49 -10.67
CA THR A 105 -19.49 -16.27 -9.85
C THR A 105 -19.64 -15.01 -10.69
N ILE A 106 -20.17 -13.95 -10.07
CA ILE A 106 -20.23 -12.63 -10.69
C ILE A 106 -18.79 -12.15 -10.92
N PRO A 107 -18.47 -11.56 -12.09
CA PRO A 107 -17.16 -10.99 -12.34
C PRO A 107 -16.76 -9.98 -11.26
N SER A 108 -15.53 -10.09 -10.76
CA SER A 108 -14.98 -9.20 -9.74
C SER A 108 -13.83 -8.37 -10.28
N LEU A 109 -13.72 -7.13 -9.80
CA LEU A 109 -12.61 -6.24 -10.10
C LEU A 109 -11.50 -6.44 -9.07
N HIS A 110 -10.29 -6.69 -9.56
CA HIS A 110 -9.10 -6.85 -8.74
C HIS A 110 -8.07 -5.79 -9.11
N ARG A 111 -7.33 -5.28 -8.12
CA ARG A 111 -6.20 -4.38 -8.41
C ARG A 111 -5.13 -5.16 -9.15
N GLN A 112 -4.64 -4.58 -10.23
CA GLN A 112 -3.45 -5.08 -10.90
C GLN A 112 -2.19 -4.55 -10.21
N PHE A 113 -1.22 -5.43 -10.07
CA PHE A 113 0.07 -5.13 -9.46
C PHE A 113 1.18 -5.44 -10.46
N TRP A 114 2.19 -4.57 -10.50
CA TRP A 114 3.28 -4.68 -11.46
C TRP A 114 4.61 -4.89 -10.73
N THR A 115 5.40 -5.83 -11.22
CA THR A 115 6.84 -5.94 -10.95
C THR A 115 7.59 -5.39 -12.15
N LYS A 116 8.65 -4.61 -11.92
CA LYS A 116 9.60 -4.22 -12.98
C LYS A 116 10.75 -5.20 -13.06
#